data_AF-A0A0F6Y0B9-F1
#
_entry.id   AF-A0A0F6Y0B9-F1
#
_cell.length_a   1.000
_cell.length_b   1.000
_cell.length_c   1.000
_cell.angle_alpha   90.00
_cell.angle_beta   90.00
_cell.angle_gamma   90.00
#
_symmetry.space_group_name_H-M   'P 1'
#
loop_
_entity.id
_entity.type
_entity.pdbx_description
1 polymer ?
#
loop_
_entity_poly.entity_id
_entity_poly.type
_entity_poly.pdbx_seq_one_letter_code
_entity_poly.pdbx_strand_id
1 'polypeptide(L)'
;MVNERRIVIFLVILFMYVTTLFLGGSEIMKGKLVNSGSFTTNSLNSDKLLSTSEQKTLHAGSIPSLLQKRPLVVIAGPNLPKGANEDLIKTQLSSSLAPLFQDVQQTGQESPLVIVVPPNKQLPVYQALPFYTPEQVLGITNAAGEWFPITDEQCACNSQQLVASIKKRIDEQQHSLLGLLSLRTALYHYYLRTQTLPKQLNQLVQASPTNYLSQIPAPPAGAQEDWIYNPTAFQPQRPWESMEQVVGAKGLHLIAKGLQPIEVNISIPEFRMHVVSGSYLLRSYPVALGTRNQTPVGDFSIALKVNKPRSATKVYGTRALALINPDYAIHGTNDPSSIGKAVSKGCIRLFNRDVEELYSLVPLGTKVHIGKTKLKTSSAMGLPGSGKPYLLPGRSDEKSKKFYHWRG
;
A
#
# COMPACT_ATOMS: atom_id res chain seq x y z
N MET A 1 56.11 -8.10 15.17
CA MET A 1 55.71 -7.68 16.53
C MET A 1 55.59 -6.16 16.61
N VAL A 2 54.54 -5.60 15.99
CA VAL A 2 54.05 -4.22 16.19
C VAL A 2 52.57 -4.26 15.81
N ASN A 3 51.66 -4.69 16.70
CA ASN A 3 50.24 -4.31 16.59
C ASN A 3 49.33 -4.55 17.81
N GLU A 4 49.84 -4.90 19.00
CA GLU A 4 48.96 -5.13 20.16
C GLU A 4 48.94 -3.99 21.20
N ARG A 5 49.81 -2.98 21.07
CA ARG A 5 49.89 -1.86 22.03
C ARG A 5 48.98 -0.66 21.74
N ARG A 6 48.22 -0.64 20.64
CA ARG A 6 47.27 0.46 20.32
C ARG A 6 45.82 0.19 20.73
N ILE A 7 45.47 -1.06 21.05
CA ILE A 7 44.09 -1.45 21.42
C ILE A 7 43.81 -1.22 22.92
N VAL A 8 44.84 -1.25 23.77
CA VAL A 8 44.69 -1.05 25.23
C VAL A 8 44.54 0.44 25.62
N ILE A 9 45.06 1.38 24.83
CA ILE A 9 44.99 2.83 25.14
C ILE A 9 43.62 3.43 24.81
N PHE A 10 42.91 2.91 23.80
CA PHE A 10 41.57 3.41 23.44
C PHE A 10 40.45 2.95 24.38
N LEU A 11 40.63 1.82 25.09
CA LEU A 11 39.65 1.29 26.03
C LEU A 11 39.67 1.98 27.41
N VAL A 12 40.76 2.64 27.79
CA VAL A 12 40.88 3.36 29.08
C VAL A 12 40.26 4.77 29.02
N ILE A 13 40.23 5.42 27.85
CA ILE A 13 39.65 6.76 27.68
C ILE A 13 38.12 6.71 27.63
N LEU A 14 37.51 5.62 27.14
CA LEU A 14 36.06 5.49 27.06
C LEU A 14 35.41 5.19 28.44
N PHE A 15 36.16 4.63 29.39
CA PHE A 15 35.64 4.30 30.73
C PHE A 15 35.68 5.50 31.69
N MET A 16 36.52 6.51 31.46
CA MET A 16 36.58 7.73 32.30
C MET A 16 35.50 8.76 32.01
N TYR A 17 34.77 8.65 30.89
CA TYR A 17 33.69 9.60 30.55
C TYR A 17 32.30 9.19 31.06
N VAL A 18 32.14 7.94 31.53
CA VAL A 18 30.83 7.42 31.95
C VAL A 18 30.58 7.60 33.46
N THR A 19 31.59 7.99 34.25
CA THR A 19 31.47 8.17 35.71
C THR A 19 31.30 9.62 36.19
N THR A 20 31.23 10.62 35.30
CA THR A 20 31.10 12.05 35.68
C THR A 20 29.72 12.68 35.45
N LEU A 21 28.67 11.89 35.15
CA LEU A 21 27.29 12.39 35.01
C LEU A 21 26.33 11.93 36.12
N PHE A 22 26.82 11.18 37.10
CA PHE A 22 26.11 10.88 38.33
C PHE A 22 27.02 11.28 39.49
N LEU A 23 26.84 12.50 40.02
CA LEU A 23 27.04 12.92 41.43
C LEU A 23 27.28 14.44 41.50
N GLY A 24 26.37 15.13 42.19
CA GLY A 24 26.45 16.54 42.55
C GLY A 24 25.07 17.18 42.38
N GLY A 25 24.35 17.59 43.40
CA GLY A 25 24.66 17.83 44.80
C GLY A 25 23.62 18.85 45.27
N SER A 26 23.07 18.63 46.46
CA SER A 26 22.07 19.50 47.08
C SER A 26 22.61 20.90 47.35
N GLU A 27 21.83 21.94 47.05
CA GLU A 27 21.86 23.17 47.84
C GLU A 27 20.45 23.64 48.18
N ILE A 28 20.27 23.86 49.48
CA ILE A 28 19.12 24.44 50.14
C ILE A 28 19.41 25.93 50.29
N MET A 29 18.52 26.80 49.79
CA MET A 29 18.43 28.19 50.22
C MET A 29 16.99 28.54 50.57
N LYS A 30 16.83 29.08 51.78
CA LYS A 30 15.59 29.46 52.46
C LYS A 30 15.09 30.84 52.03
N GLY A 31 13.77 31.02 52.10
CA GLY A 31 13.05 32.31 52.14
C GLY A 31 12.16 32.50 50.91
N LYS A 32 10.87 32.81 50.98
CA LYS A 32 10.10 33.52 52.00
C LYS A 32 8.61 33.24 51.71
N LEU A 33 7.83 32.91 52.74
CA LEU A 33 6.36 32.85 52.68
C LEU A 33 5.80 34.25 52.39
N VAL A 34 4.99 34.36 51.33
CA VAL A 34 3.97 35.41 51.19
C VAL A 34 2.67 34.74 50.76
N ASN A 35 1.63 35.01 51.53
CA ASN A 35 0.29 34.48 51.40
C ASN A 35 -0.56 35.34 50.45
N SER A 36 -1.65 34.76 49.95
CA SER A 36 -2.84 35.39 49.37
C SER A 36 -2.69 36.24 48.10
N GLY A 37 -3.25 35.72 47.00
CA GLY A 37 -3.55 36.48 45.78
C GLY A 37 -4.43 35.65 44.85
N SER A 38 -5.75 35.79 45.01
CA SER A 38 -6.76 35.33 44.05
C SER A 38 -6.38 35.77 42.63
N PHE A 39 -6.03 34.82 41.76
CA PHE A 39 -6.01 35.05 40.32
C PHE A 39 -7.14 34.26 39.65
N THR A 40 -8.15 35.05 39.31
CA THR A 40 -9.33 34.74 38.52
C THR A 40 -8.96 34.12 37.18
N THR A 41 -9.75 33.10 36.83
CA THR A 41 -10.04 32.58 35.49
C THR A 41 -9.54 33.44 34.32
N ASN A 42 -8.46 33.02 33.67
CA ASN A 42 -8.32 33.25 32.23
C ASN A 42 -8.85 32.02 31.52
N SER A 43 -10.18 32.04 31.36
CA SER A 43 -10.90 31.35 30.29
C SER A 43 -10.16 31.58 28.98
N LEU A 44 -9.32 30.62 28.59
CA LEU A 44 -8.99 30.41 27.19
C LEU A 44 -10.33 30.15 26.51
N ASN A 45 -10.77 31.13 25.72
CA ASN A 45 -11.99 31.15 24.91
C ASN A 45 -12.16 29.84 24.14
N SER A 46 -12.74 28.82 24.79
CA SER A 46 -13.21 27.58 24.18
C SER A 46 -14.40 27.86 23.27
N ASP A 47 -15.14 28.93 23.53
CA ASP A 47 -16.39 29.25 22.84
C ASP A 47 -16.20 29.98 21.49
N LYS A 48 -14.95 30.24 21.07
CA LYS A 48 -14.65 30.90 19.79
C LYS A 48 -13.87 30.05 18.78
N LEU A 49 -13.50 28.82 19.15
CA LEU A 49 -12.94 27.80 18.24
C LEU A 49 -13.90 26.63 17.99
N LEU A 50 -15.06 26.60 18.65
CA LEU A 50 -16.07 25.54 18.60
C LEU A 50 -17.23 25.80 17.63
N SER A 51 -17.02 26.54 16.54
CA SER A 51 -18.07 26.72 15.50
C SER A 51 -17.55 26.80 14.06
N THR A 52 -16.39 26.21 13.78
CA THR A 52 -15.89 26.12 12.41
C THR A 52 -16.67 25.06 11.62
N SER A 53 -17.40 25.51 10.60
CA SER A 53 -17.90 24.89 9.35
C SER A 53 -17.96 23.35 9.14
N GLU A 54 -17.17 22.52 9.82
CA GLU A 54 -17.03 21.07 9.63
C GLU A 54 -18.21 20.28 10.23
N GLN A 55 -18.67 20.62 11.44
CA GLN A 55 -19.90 20.05 11.99
C GLN A 55 -21.12 20.38 11.12
N LYS A 56 -21.20 21.62 10.59
CA LYS A 56 -22.28 21.99 9.64
C LYS A 56 -22.15 21.29 8.28
N THR A 57 -20.96 20.98 7.78
CA THR A 57 -20.79 20.33 6.45
C THR A 57 -21.03 18.83 6.46
N LEU A 58 -20.86 18.16 7.60
CA LEU A 58 -21.23 16.74 7.76
C LEU A 58 -22.71 16.57 8.15
N HIS A 59 -23.30 17.50 8.92
CA HIS A 59 -24.73 17.48 9.28
C HIS A 59 -25.68 18.10 8.22
N ALA A 60 -25.23 19.08 7.43
CA ALA A 60 -26.04 19.72 6.39
C ALA A 60 -25.59 19.27 4.99
N GLY A 61 -26.13 18.15 4.49
CA GLY A 61 -26.10 17.70 3.09
C GLY A 61 -24.79 17.94 2.31
N SER A 62 -23.90 16.98 2.09
CA SER A 62 -24.16 15.58 1.77
C SER A 62 -22.85 14.82 1.91
N ILE A 63 -22.79 13.84 2.83
CA ILE A 63 -21.71 12.82 2.88
C ILE A 63 -21.31 12.33 1.47
N PRO A 64 -22.26 12.10 0.53
CA PRO A 64 -21.95 11.87 -0.89
C PRO A 64 -20.96 12.84 -1.55
N SER A 65 -21.09 14.16 -1.33
CA SER A 65 -20.20 15.18 -1.89
C SER A 65 -18.79 15.11 -1.28
N LEU A 66 -18.71 14.88 0.04
CA LEU A 66 -17.42 14.72 0.72
C LEU A 66 -16.68 13.45 0.27
N LEU A 67 -17.41 12.34 0.09
CA LEU A 67 -16.84 11.09 -0.45
C LEU A 67 -16.22 11.28 -1.84
N GLN A 68 -16.76 12.18 -2.66
CA GLN A 68 -16.21 12.48 -3.99
C GLN A 68 -14.95 13.35 -3.93
N LYS A 69 -14.84 14.26 -2.96
CA LYS A 69 -13.76 15.25 -2.90
C LYS A 69 -12.56 14.81 -2.06
N ARG A 70 -12.79 14.03 -1.01
CA ARG A 70 -11.76 13.69 -0.01
C ARG A 70 -11.15 12.30 -0.25
N PRO A 71 -9.88 12.10 0.12
CA PRO A 71 -9.30 10.77 0.19
C PRO A 71 -9.93 9.96 1.33
N LEU A 72 -10.07 8.65 1.13
CA LEU A 72 -10.60 7.73 2.13
C LEU A 72 -9.47 6.97 2.81
N VAL A 73 -9.49 6.88 4.14
CA VAL A 73 -8.57 6.04 4.91
C VAL A 73 -9.38 4.98 5.64
N VAL A 74 -9.22 3.73 5.26
CA VAL A 74 -9.91 2.63 5.93
C VAL A 74 -9.09 2.20 7.14
N ILE A 75 -9.72 2.09 8.31
CA ILE A 75 -9.10 1.59 9.53
C ILE A 75 -9.99 0.55 10.20
N ALA A 76 -9.38 -0.46 10.81
CA ALA A 76 -10.06 -1.26 11.81
C ALA A 76 -10.13 -0.45 13.11
N GLY A 77 -11.36 -0.14 13.56
CA GLY A 77 -11.57 0.49 14.86
C GLY A 77 -11.39 -0.50 16.02
N PRO A 78 -11.36 -0.03 17.28
CA PRO A 78 -11.43 -0.92 18.43
C PRO A 78 -12.82 -1.57 18.47
N ASN A 79 -13.04 -2.54 19.36
CA ASN A 79 -14.42 -2.87 19.72
C ASN A 79 -15.06 -1.63 20.35
N LEU A 80 -15.83 -0.86 19.57
CA LEU A 80 -16.60 0.27 20.07
C LEU A 80 -17.61 -0.30 21.09
N PRO A 81 -17.54 0.10 22.38
CA PRO A 81 -18.41 -0.47 23.40
C PRO A 81 -19.87 -0.20 23.06
N LYS A 82 -20.74 -1.22 23.16
CA LYS A 82 -22.18 -1.01 23.06
C LYS A 82 -22.62 -0.05 24.17
N GLY A 83 -23.24 1.08 23.80
CA GLY A 83 -23.65 2.11 24.74
C GLY A 83 -22.57 3.12 25.15
N ALA A 84 -21.39 3.10 24.53
CA ALA A 84 -20.44 4.21 24.66
C ALA A 84 -21.09 5.50 24.14
N ASN A 85 -20.91 6.60 24.88
CA ASN A 85 -21.35 7.91 24.42
C ASN A 85 -20.42 8.45 23.32
N GLU A 86 -20.92 9.44 22.58
CA GLU A 86 -20.20 10.03 21.44
C GLU A 86 -18.86 10.67 21.84
N ASP A 87 -18.79 11.32 23.01
CA ASP A 87 -17.58 11.96 23.51
C ASP A 87 -16.44 10.97 23.76
N LEU A 88 -16.74 9.80 24.33
CA LEU A 88 -15.76 8.75 24.56
C LEU A 88 -15.22 8.21 23.23
N ILE A 89 -16.10 7.96 22.26
CA ILE A 89 -15.73 7.48 20.93
C ILE A 89 -14.83 8.51 20.24
N LYS A 90 -15.22 9.79 20.26
CA LYS A 90 -14.45 10.89 19.68
C LYS A 90 -13.06 11.00 20.30
N THR A 91 -12.95 10.96 21.62
CA THR A 91 -11.68 11.05 22.34
C THR A 91 -10.74 9.88 22.01
N GLN A 92 -11.30 8.68 21.91
CA GLN A 92 -10.52 7.49 21.57
C GLN A 92 -10.06 7.51 20.10
N LEU A 93 -10.92 7.93 19.17
CA LEU A 93 -10.56 8.05 17.76
C LEU A 93 -9.54 9.14 17.54
N SER A 94 -9.71 10.33 18.11
CA SER A 94 -8.80 11.48 17.92
C SER A 94 -7.39 11.15 18.39
N SER A 95 -7.25 10.57 19.59
CA SER A 95 -5.95 10.15 20.14
C SER A 95 -5.28 9.07 19.30
N SER A 96 -6.04 8.10 18.79
CA SER A 96 -5.51 6.99 18.00
C SER A 96 -5.15 7.37 16.56
N LEU A 97 -5.86 8.36 15.99
CA LEU A 97 -5.66 8.84 14.63
C LEU A 97 -4.56 9.90 14.51
N ALA A 98 -4.24 10.62 15.59
CA ALA A 98 -3.23 11.68 15.58
C ALA A 98 -1.89 11.27 14.92
N PRO A 99 -1.31 10.07 15.21
CA PRO A 99 -0.07 9.64 14.56
C PRO A 99 -0.20 9.42 13.05
N LEU A 100 -1.38 9.00 12.57
CA LEU A 100 -1.60 8.76 11.14
C LEU A 100 -1.66 10.05 10.33
N PHE A 101 -2.08 11.16 10.95
CA PHE A 101 -2.35 12.43 10.26
C PHE A 101 -1.46 13.59 10.71
N GLN A 102 -0.41 13.31 11.48
CA GLN A 102 0.54 14.32 11.95
C GLN A 102 1.14 15.17 10.81
N ASP A 103 1.40 14.55 9.65
CA ASP A 103 1.96 15.26 8.48
C ASP A 103 0.89 15.98 7.64
N VAL A 104 -0.38 15.54 7.71
CA VAL A 104 -1.48 16.16 6.95
C VAL A 104 -1.72 17.58 7.46
N GLN A 105 -1.61 17.79 8.78
CA GLN A 105 -1.75 19.10 9.42
C GLN A 105 -0.70 20.12 8.95
N GLN A 106 0.43 19.66 8.40
CA GLN A 106 1.55 20.52 7.95
C GLN A 106 1.49 20.85 6.46
N THR A 107 0.74 20.08 5.66
CA THR A 107 0.75 20.17 4.19
C THR A 107 -0.41 20.98 3.61
N GLY A 108 -1.36 21.43 4.44
CA GLY A 108 -2.55 22.16 4.00
C GLY A 108 -3.50 21.34 3.10
N GLN A 109 -3.31 20.01 3.02
CA GLN A 109 -4.21 19.11 2.30
C GLN A 109 -5.53 18.93 3.06
N GLU A 110 -6.63 18.70 2.33
CA GLU A 110 -7.93 18.41 2.94
C GLU A 110 -7.82 17.14 3.81
N SER A 111 -8.34 17.22 5.04
CA SER A 111 -8.37 16.09 5.95
C SER A 111 -9.10 14.89 5.31
N PRO A 112 -8.52 13.68 5.36
CA PRO A 112 -9.17 12.49 4.84
C PRO A 112 -10.47 12.18 5.58
N LEU A 113 -11.38 11.50 4.89
CA LEU A 113 -12.46 10.79 5.56
C LEU A 113 -11.95 9.42 5.99
N VAL A 114 -12.13 9.10 7.26
CA VAL A 114 -11.73 7.84 7.84
C VAL A 114 -12.94 6.92 7.88
N ILE A 115 -12.83 5.77 7.22
CA ILE A 115 -13.86 4.74 7.20
C ILE A 115 -13.53 3.72 8.27
N VAL A 116 -14.36 3.65 9.31
CA VAL A 116 -14.15 2.74 10.43
C VAL A 116 -14.88 1.43 10.16
N VAL A 117 -14.14 0.34 10.18
CA VAL A 117 -14.65 -1.01 9.93
C VAL A 117 -14.59 -1.84 11.22
N PRO A 118 -15.38 -2.93 11.32
CA PRO A 118 -15.30 -3.81 12.48
C PRO A 118 -13.89 -4.34 12.69
N PRO A 119 -13.40 -4.40 13.94
CA PRO A 119 -12.18 -5.12 14.23
C PRO A 119 -12.35 -6.61 13.89
N ASN A 120 -11.25 -7.19 13.46
CA ASN A 120 -11.07 -8.64 13.43
C ASN A 120 -9.74 -8.91 14.14
N LYS A 121 -9.55 -10.08 14.77
CA LYS A 121 -8.30 -10.54 15.42
C LYS A 121 -7.05 -10.42 14.53
N GLN A 122 -7.31 -10.22 13.26
CA GLN A 122 -6.46 -10.28 12.12
C GLN A 122 -6.03 -8.88 11.65
N LEU A 123 -6.90 -7.88 11.77
CA LEU A 123 -6.61 -6.53 11.28
C LEU A 123 -5.83 -5.74 12.32
N PRO A 124 -4.76 -5.02 11.92
CA PRO A 124 -4.13 -4.07 12.81
C PRO A 124 -5.11 -2.92 13.11
N VAL A 125 -5.39 -2.70 14.40
CA VAL A 125 -6.31 -1.66 14.86
C VAL A 125 -5.63 -0.30 14.72
N TYR A 126 -6.38 0.71 14.26
CA TYR A 126 -5.92 2.09 14.00
C TYR A 126 -4.73 2.22 13.03
N GLN A 127 -4.52 1.23 12.17
CA GLN A 127 -3.59 1.35 11.06
C GLN A 127 -4.37 1.50 9.76
N ALA A 128 -3.81 2.27 8.83
CA ALA A 128 -4.38 2.41 7.50
C ALA A 128 -4.36 1.07 6.76
N LEU A 129 -5.49 0.74 6.15
CA LEU A 129 -5.69 -0.49 5.37
C LEU A 129 -5.91 -0.15 3.89
N PRO A 130 -4.87 0.31 3.17
CA PRO A 130 -5.01 0.91 1.83
C PRO A 130 -5.63 -0.01 0.78
N PHE A 131 -5.52 -1.33 0.96
CA PHE A 131 -6.02 -2.35 0.01
C PHE A 131 -7.12 -3.24 0.61
N TYR A 132 -7.69 -2.88 1.75
CA TYR A 132 -8.78 -3.64 2.37
C TYR A 132 -10.14 -3.19 1.83
N THR A 133 -10.93 -4.13 1.32
CA THR A 133 -12.30 -3.90 0.88
C THR A 133 -13.26 -4.34 1.99
N PRO A 134 -13.93 -3.41 2.67
CA PRO A 134 -14.78 -3.77 3.80
C PRO A 134 -16.10 -4.42 3.39
N GLU A 135 -16.48 -5.48 4.11
CA GLU A 135 -17.85 -6.01 4.04
C GLU A 135 -18.85 -5.12 4.78
N GLN A 136 -18.43 -4.56 5.92
CA GLN A 136 -19.23 -3.72 6.80
C GLN A 136 -18.50 -2.41 7.08
N VAL A 137 -19.28 -1.34 7.27
CA VAL A 137 -18.80 -0.02 7.68
C VAL A 137 -19.55 0.37 8.94
N LEU A 138 -18.83 0.64 10.02
CA LEU A 138 -19.42 1.05 11.31
C LEU A 138 -19.79 2.52 11.31
N GLY A 139 -18.93 3.36 10.72
CA GLY A 139 -19.09 4.80 10.68
C GLY A 139 -18.00 5.50 9.90
N ILE A 140 -18.15 6.81 9.80
CA ILE A 140 -17.19 7.72 9.18
C ILE A 140 -16.66 8.63 10.28
N THR A 141 -15.37 8.96 10.23
CA THR A 141 -14.79 10.00 11.06
C THR A 141 -13.82 10.88 10.26
N ASN A 142 -13.36 11.97 10.85
CA ASN A 142 -12.29 12.81 10.30
C ASN A 142 -11.02 12.68 11.14
N ALA A 143 -9.96 13.38 10.75
CA ALA A 143 -8.71 13.38 11.50
C ALA A 143 -8.84 13.90 12.94
N ALA A 144 -9.88 14.69 13.24
CA ALA A 144 -10.19 15.18 14.59
C ALA A 144 -11.01 14.20 15.44
N GLY A 145 -11.40 13.05 14.89
CA GLY A 145 -12.19 12.03 15.58
C GLY A 145 -13.69 12.30 15.65
N GLU A 146 -14.22 13.28 14.91
CA GLU A 146 -15.67 13.53 14.86
C GLU A 146 -16.39 12.32 14.27
N TRP A 147 -17.33 11.73 15.01
CA TRP A 147 -17.84 10.38 14.75
C TRP A 147 -19.25 10.41 14.12
N PHE A 148 -19.42 9.67 13.03
CA PHE A 148 -20.70 9.53 12.32
C PHE A 148 -21.04 8.05 12.15
N PRO A 149 -21.90 7.47 13.01
CA PRO A 149 -22.28 6.07 12.90
C PRO A 149 -23.18 5.84 11.66
N ILE A 150 -22.97 4.72 10.95
CA ILE A 150 -23.80 4.30 9.80
C ILE A 150 -24.91 3.32 10.22
N THR A 151 -24.84 2.79 11.46
CA THR A 151 -25.71 1.73 11.98
C THR A 151 -26.97 2.22 12.70
N ASP A 152 -27.24 3.52 12.72
CA ASP A 152 -28.39 4.08 13.44
C ASP A 152 -29.67 4.04 12.59
N GLU A 153 -30.71 3.36 13.07
CA GLU A 153 -32.06 3.36 12.47
C GLU A 153 -32.67 4.78 12.42
N GLN A 154 -32.16 5.71 13.24
CA GLN A 154 -32.59 7.11 13.30
C GLN A 154 -31.91 8.00 12.24
N CYS A 155 -30.90 7.49 11.52
CA CYS A 155 -30.33 8.22 10.41
C CYS A 155 -31.34 8.25 9.26
N ALA A 156 -31.83 9.43 8.87
CA ALA A 156 -32.63 9.65 7.66
C ALA A 156 -31.83 9.40 6.35
N CYS A 157 -30.81 8.55 6.40
CA CYS A 157 -29.96 8.15 5.30
C CYS A 157 -30.33 6.73 4.87
N ASN A 158 -30.48 6.49 3.56
CA ASN A 158 -30.52 5.13 3.03
C ASN A 158 -29.13 4.48 3.27
N SER A 159 -28.94 3.86 4.44
CA SER A 159 -27.66 3.33 4.92
C SER A 159 -27.02 2.38 3.92
N GLN A 160 -27.83 1.60 3.18
CA GLN A 160 -27.38 0.72 2.12
C GLN A 160 -26.77 1.49 0.94
N GLN A 161 -27.42 2.56 0.48
CA GLN A 161 -26.93 3.39 -0.62
C GLN A 161 -25.65 4.15 -0.25
N LEU A 162 -25.54 4.63 0.99
CA LEU A 162 -24.33 5.27 1.49
C LEU A 162 -23.17 4.27 1.57
N VAL A 163 -23.39 3.09 2.16
CA VAL A 163 -22.38 2.02 2.23
C VAL A 163 -21.93 1.59 0.84
N ALA A 164 -22.86 1.43 -0.11
CA ALA A 164 -22.52 1.12 -1.49
C ALA A 164 -21.65 2.22 -2.13
N SER A 165 -21.95 3.48 -1.84
CA SER A 165 -21.19 4.64 -2.33
C SER A 165 -19.77 4.69 -1.75
N ILE A 166 -19.64 4.39 -0.45
CA ILE A 166 -18.33 4.26 0.24
C ILE A 166 -17.51 3.14 -0.38
N LYS A 167 -18.08 1.94 -0.53
CA LYS A 167 -17.40 0.78 -1.13
C LYS A 167 -16.93 1.08 -2.54
N LYS A 168 -17.81 1.68 -3.37
CA LYS A 168 -17.46 2.12 -4.72
C LYS A 168 -16.27 3.08 -4.72
N ARG A 169 -16.27 4.07 -3.83
CA ARG A 169 -15.18 5.05 -3.73
C ARG A 169 -13.87 4.44 -3.22
N ILE A 170 -13.94 3.50 -2.28
CA ILE A 170 -12.79 2.70 -1.82
C ILE A 170 -12.20 1.94 -3.01
N ASP A 171 -13.02 1.23 -3.79
CA ASP A 171 -12.57 0.47 -4.95
C ASP A 171 -11.91 1.36 -6.01
N GLU A 172 -12.48 2.53 -6.30
CA GLU A 172 -11.89 3.53 -7.22
C GLU A 172 -10.53 4.01 -6.72
N GLN A 173 -10.43 4.34 -5.43
CA GLN A 173 -9.18 4.80 -4.84
C GLN A 173 -8.11 3.70 -4.80
N GLN A 174 -8.50 2.47 -4.47
CA GLN A 174 -7.61 1.30 -4.52
C GLN A 174 -7.09 1.07 -5.94
N HIS A 175 -7.95 1.18 -6.95
CA HIS A 175 -7.54 1.05 -8.34
C HIS A 175 -6.50 2.11 -8.73
N SER A 176 -6.73 3.38 -8.36
CA SER A 176 -5.75 4.45 -8.60
C SER A 176 -4.46 4.26 -7.81
N LEU A 177 -4.53 3.74 -6.59
CA LEU A 177 -3.37 3.45 -5.76
C LEU A 177 -2.51 2.31 -6.34
N LEU A 178 -3.14 1.26 -6.87
CA LEU A 178 -2.45 0.20 -7.62
C LEU A 178 -1.77 0.75 -8.87
N GLY A 179 -2.43 1.67 -9.58
CA GLY A 179 -1.84 2.38 -10.72
C GLY A 179 -0.60 3.19 -10.35
N LEU A 180 -0.70 4.02 -9.31
CA LEU A 180 0.42 4.80 -8.82
C LEU A 180 1.58 3.90 -8.38
N LEU A 181 1.29 2.82 -7.66
CA LEU A 181 2.29 1.89 -7.16
C LEU A 181 3.00 1.14 -8.30
N SER A 182 2.23 0.70 -9.31
CA SER A 182 2.76 0.09 -10.52
C SER A 182 3.67 1.05 -11.28
N LEU A 183 3.27 2.33 -11.40
CA LEU A 183 4.04 3.38 -12.05
C LEU A 183 5.36 3.68 -11.32
N ARG A 184 5.32 3.84 -9.98
CA ARG A 184 6.52 4.03 -9.14
C ARG A 184 7.47 2.84 -9.26
N THR A 185 6.93 1.62 -9.22
CA THR A 185 7.74 0.39 -9.36
C THR A 185 8.39 0.30 -10.76
N ALA A 186 7.66 0.69 -11.81
CA ALA A 186 8.19 0.73 -13.18
C ALA A 186 9.32 1.75 -13.32
N LEU A 187 9.15 2.97 -12.80
CA LEU A 187 10.20 4.00 -12.78
C LEU A 187 11.43 3.56 -11.99
N TYR A 188 11.23 2.93 -10.84
CA TYR A 188 12.31 2.37 -10.03
C TYR A 188 13.13 1.33 -10.81
N HIS A 189 12.48 0.35 -11.44
CA HIS A 189 13.19 -0.65 -12.25
C HIS A 189 13.78 -0.08 -13.54
N TYR A 190 13.15 0.94 -14.13
CA TYR A 190 13.73 1.67 -15.26
C TYR A 190 15.05 2.29 -14.84
N TYR A 191 15.07 3.03 -13.73
CA TYR A 191 16.28 3.64 -13.18
C TYR A 191 17.36 2.60 -12.85
N LEU A 192 17.01 1.50 -12.17
CA LEU A 192 17.99 0.45 -11.85
C LEU A 192 18.67 -0.11 -13.11
N ARG A 193 17.96 -0.16 -14.24
CA ARG A 193 18.52 -0.65 -15.51
C ARG A 193 19.31 0.41 -16.26
N THR A 194 18.79 1.63 -16.37
CA THR A 194 19.31 2.67 -17.27
C THR A 194 20.15 3.75 -16.58
N GLN A 195 20.17 3.73 -15.24
CA GLN A 195 20.77 4.76 -14.37
C GLN A 195 20.17 6.17 -14.56
N THR A 196 19.03 6.28 -15.24
CA THR A 196 18.32 7.55 -15.50
C THR A 196 16.81 7.34 -15.41
N LEU A 197 16.06 8.39 -15.07
CA LEU A 197 14.60 8.37 -15.22
C LEU A 197 14.21 8.72 -16.67
N PRO A 198 13.06 8.22 -17.15
CA PRO A 198 12.60 8.58 -18.48
C PRO A 198 12.23 10.07 -18.54
N LYS A 199 12.39 10.70 -19.70
CA LYS A 199 11.94 12.08 -19.94
C LYS A 199 10.42 12.19 -19.87
N GLN A 200 9.71 11.14 -20.29
CA GLN A 200 8.26 11.06 -20.31
C GLN A 200 7.80 9.66 -19.88
N LEU A 201 6.65 9.57 -19.19
CA LEU A 201 6.12 8.30 -18.70
C LEU A 201 5.89 7.27 -19.82
N ASN A 202 5.52 7.70 -21.03
CA ASN A 202 5.30 6.82 -22.19
C ASN A 202 6.51 5.92 -22.55
N GLN A 203 7.72 6.29 -22.13
CA GLN A 203 8.92 5.46 -22.29
C GLN A 203 8.89 4.18 -21.44
N LEU A 204 7.95 4.05 -20.51
CA LEU A 204 7.68 2.81 -19.77
C LEU A 204 6.81 1.82 -20.58
N VAL A 205 6.16 2.28 -21.64
CA VAL A 205 5.16 1.54 -22.43
C VAL A 205 5.68 1.26 -23.84
N GLN A 206 6.93 0.81 -23.93
CA GLN A 206 7.55 0.44 -25.20
C GLN A 206 7.09 -0.95 -25.65
N ALA A 207 7.43 -1.36 -26.87
CA ALA A 207 7.17 -2.72 -27.33
C ALA A 207 7.93 -3.76 -26.48
N SER A 208 7.48 -5.01 -26.50
CA SER A 208 8.27 -6.11 -25.92
C SER A 208 9.62 -6.22 -26.66
N PRO A 209 10.77 -6.33 -25.98
CA PRO A 209 10.93 -6.80 -24.59
C PRO A 209 11.12 -5.72 -23.52
N THR A 210 10.99 -4.43 -23.87
CA THR A 210 11.26 -3.29 -22.97
C THR A 210 9.99 -2.66 -22.42
N ASN A 211 8.85 -3.34 -22.54
CA ASN A 211 7.57 -2.96 -21.95
C ASN A 211 7.58 -3.14 -20.43
N TYR A 212 7.93 -2.07 -19.69
CA TYR A 212 7.78 -2.06 -18.23
C TYR A 212 6.32 -2.18 -17.84
N LEU A 213 5.47 -1.37 -18.47
CA LEU A 213 4.02 -1.37 -18.30
C LEU A 213 3.33 -1.63 -19.65
N SER A 214 2.12 -2.21 -19.61
CA SER A 214 1.33 -2.39 -20.82
C SER A 214 0.59 -1.12 -21.25
N GLN A 215 0.31 -0.24 -20.29
CA GLN A 215 -0.19 1.11 -20.52
C GLN A 215 0.22 1.99 -19.32
N ILE A 216 0.25 3.31 -19.50
CA ILE A 216 0.25 4.23 -18.35
C ILE A 216 -1.13 4.12 -17.69
N PRO A 217 -1.20 3.80 -16.38
CA PRO A 217 -2.47 3.71 -15.66
C PRO A 217 -3.24 5.03 -15.79
N ALA A 218 -4.58 4.98 -15.78
CA ALA A 218 -5.35 6.21 -15.72
C ALA A 218 -5.14 6.90 -14.36
N PRO A 219 -5.03 8.24 -14.31
CA PRO A 219 -5.01 8.98 -13.06
C PRO A 219 -6.35 8.79 -12.30
N PRO A 220 -6.42 9.17 -11.01
CA PRO A 220 -7.66 9.11 -10.24
C PRO A 220 -8.84 9.81 -10.94
N ALA A 221 -10.01 9.18 -10.94
CA ALA A 221 -11.21 9.77 -11.51
C ALA A 221 -11.54 11.10 -10.82
N GLY A 222 -11.78 12.15 -11.61
CA GLY A 222 -12.07 13.50 -11.10
C GLY A 222 -10.84 14.35 -10.75
N ALA A 223 -9.62 13.81 -10.88
CA ALA A 223 -8.44 14.68 -10.99
C ALA A 223 -8.58 15.46 -12.30
N GLN A 224 -8.68 16.79 -12.23
CA GLN A 224 -8.63 17.66 -13.41
C GLN A 224 -7.27 17.62 -14.12
N GLU A 225 -6.29 16.89 -13.57
CA GLU A 225 -4.90 16.83 -14.01
C GLU A 225 -4.41 15.38 -14.13
N ASP A 226 -3.49 15.15 -15.07
CA ASP A 226 -2.77 13.89 -15.27
C ASP A 226 -1.87 13.54 -14.06
N TRP A 227 -1.16 12.40 -14.12
CA TRP A 227 -0.11 12.10 -13.15
C TRP A 227 0.89 13.25 -13.04
N ILE A 228 1.16 13.70 -11.81
CA ILE A 228 2.21 14.69 -11.55
C ILE A 228 3.54 13.95 -11.68
N TYR A 229 4.28 14.20 -12.76
CA TYR A 229 5.58 13.60 -13.02
C TYR A 229 6.69 14.65 -12.97
N ASN A 230 7.51 14.57 -11.93
CA ASN A 230 8.62 15.48 -11.68
C ASN A 230 9.96 14.71 -11.50
N PRO A 231 10.63 14.32 -12.60
CA PRO A 231 11.87 13.55 -12.52
C PRO A 231 13.03 14.28 -11.85
N THR A 232 12.98 15.61 -11.71
CA THR A 232 14.05 16.39 -11.04
C THR A 232 14.02 16.24 -9.52
N ALA A 233 12.89 15.82 -8.94
CA ALA A 233 12.77 15.53 -7.50
C ALA A 233 13.42 14.19 -7.10
N PHE A 234 13.92 13.42 -8.07
CA PHE A 234 14.54 12.12 -7.83
C PHE A 234 15.84 12.24 -7.04
N GLN A 235 16.05 11.33 -6.09
CA GLN A 235 17.27 11.27 -5.29
C GLN A 235 17.92 9.88 -5.46
N PRO A 236 19.02 9.77 -6.22
CA PRO A 236 19.71 8.49 -6.46
C PRO A 236 20.15 7.74 -5.20
N GLN A 237 20.29 8.44 -4.08
CA GLN A 237 20.79 7.87 -2.82
C GLN A 237 19.69 7.11 -2.07
N ARG A 238 18.43 7.42 -2.40
CA ARG A 238 17.23 6.77 -1.88
C ARG A 238 16.24 6.58 -3.04
N PRO A 239 16.56 5.69 -4.00
CA PRO A 239 15.85 5.66 -5.27
C PRO A 239 14.37 5.34 -5.13
N TRP A 240 13.98 4.49 -4.17
CA TRP A 240 12.58 4.15 -3.97
C TRP A 240 11.86 5.25 -3.20
N GLU A 241 12.40 5.70 -2.08
CA GLU A 241 11.73 6.69 -1.23
C GLU A 241 11.51 8.01 -1.97
N SER A 242 12.45 8.42 -2.84
CA SER A 242 12.27 9.62 -3.66
C SER A 242 11.21 9.47 -4.76
N MET A 243 10.76 8.26 -5.11
CA MET A 243 9.66 8.06 -6.08
C MET A 243 8.36 8.71 -5.62
N GLU A 244 8.20 8.92 -4.31
CA GLU A 244 7.07 9.64 -3.75
C GLU A 244 6.97 11.08 -4.26
N GLN A 245 8.11 11.73 -4.45
CA GLN A 245 8.22 13.09 -4.97
C GLN A 245 8.34 13.15 -6.50
N VAL A 246 8.77 12.04 -7.12
CA VAL A 246 8.90 11.93 -8.58
C VAL A 246 7.56 11.74 -9.25
N VAL A 247 6.69 10.90 -8.69
CA VAL A 247 5.37 10.65 -9.28
C VAL A 247 4.29 10.51 -8.21
N GLY A 248 3.18 11.21 -8.44
CA GLY A 248 2.05 11.24 -7.52
C GLY A 248 0.75 11.68 -8.19
N ALA A 249 -0.32 11.66 -7.40
CA ALA A 249 -1.58 12.28 -7.75
C ALA A 249 -2.22 12.87 -6.49
N LYS A 250 -3.01 13.93 -6.67
CA LYS A 250 -3.73 14.59 -5.58
C LYS A 250 -4.60 13.57 -4.83
N GLY A 251 -4.55 13.60 -3.50
CA GLY A 251 -5.32 12.70 -2.63
C GLY A 251 -4.75 11.29 -2.45
N LEU A 252 -3.74 10.85 -3.22
CA LEU A 252 -3.14 9.52 -3.02
C LEU A 252 -1.91 9.52 -2.11
N HIS A 253 -1.26 10.67 -1.90
CA HIS A 253 0.01 10.74 -1.14
C HIS A 253 -0.09 10.08 0.24
N LEU A 254 -1.10 10.46 1.03
CA LEU A 254 -1.30 9.95 2.39
C LEU A 254 -1.44 8.43 2.45
N ILE A 255 -2.23 7.85 1.55
CA ILE A 255 -2.52 6.40 1.52
C ILE A 255 -1.41 5.59 0.83
N ALA A 256 -0.55 6.25 0.05
CA ALA A 256 0.59 5.64 -0.63
C ALA A 256 1.87 5.67 0.21
N LYS A 257 1.85 6.39 1.35
CA LYS A 257 3.01 6.54 2.22
C LYS A 257 3.45 5.18 2.78
N GLY A 258 4.75 4.93 2.76
CA GLY A 258 5.35 3.71 3.32
C GLY A 258 5.19 2.46 2.45
N LEU A 259 4.48 2.54 1.32
CA LEU A 259 4.46 1.46 0.33
C LEU A 259 5.87 1.20 -0.21
N GLN A 260 6.15 -0.06 -0.53
CA GLN A 260 7.41 -0.57 -1.07
C GLN A 260 7.25 -0.99 -2.54
N PRO A 261 8.33 -1.23 -3.31
CA PRO A 261 8.22 -1.75 -4.66
C PRO A 261 7.34 -3.00 -4.70
N ILE A 262 6.58 -3.18 -5.78
CA ILE A 262 5.78 -4.40 -5.94
C ILE A 262 6.72 -5.60 -6.03
N GLU A 263 6.42 -6.64 -5.25
CA GLU A 263 7.10 -7.93 -5.28
C GLU A 263 6.07 -9.07 -5.42
N VAL A 264 6.53 -10.20 -5.95
CA VAL A 264 5.72 -11.42 -6.12
C VAL A 264 6.29 -12.54 -5.28
N ASN A 265 5.49 -13.12 -4.40
CA ASN A 265 5.88 -14.23 -3.53
C ASN A 265 5.05 -15.47 -3.88
N ILE A 266 5.70 -16.55 -4.28
CA ILE A 266 5.05 -17.82 -4.62
C ILE A 266 5.38 -18.84 -3.54
N SER A 267 4.34 -19.43 -2.94
CA SER A 267 4.48 -20.58 -2.05
C SER A 267 4.11 -21.87 -2.74
N ILE A 268 5.10 -22.75 -2.79
CA ILE A 268 4.94 -24.11 -3.29
C ILE A 268 3.95 -24.92 -2.45
N PRO A 269 4.06 -25.01 -1.11
CA PRO A 269 3.15 -25.84 -0.33
C PRO A 269 1.69 -25.35 -0.35
N GLU A 270 1.45 -24.07 -0.60
CA GLU A 270 0.09 -23.50 -0.58
C GLU A 270 -0.55 -23.40 -1.97
N PHE A 271 0.22 -23.64 -3.05
CA PHE A 271 -0.22 -23.37 -4.42
C PHE A 271 -0.78 -21.95 -4.57
N ARG A 272 -0.10 -20.96 -3.95
CA ARG A 272 -0.49 -19.55 -3.97
C ARG A 272 0.62 -18.64 -4.43
N MET A 273 0.21 -17.57 -5.10
CA MET A 273 1.03 -16.42 -5.45
C MET A 273 0.45 -15.18 -4.80
N HIS A 274 1.25 -14.47 -4.00
CA HIS A 274 0.91 -13.17 -3.44
C HIS A 274 1.66 -12.06 -4.16
N VAL A 275 0.95 -11.03 -4.56
CA VAL A 275 1.53 -9.76 -4.98
C VAL A 275 1.50 -8.83 -3.78
N VAL A 276 2.65 -8.30 -3.39
CA VAL A 276 2.79 -7.53 -2.15
C VAL A 276 3.50 -6.21 -2.40
N SER A 277 3.34 -5.30 -1.45
CA SER A 277 4.13 -4.08 -1.29
C SER A 277 4.58 -4.01 0.16
N GLY A 278 5.78 -4.49 0.45
CA GLY A 278 6.26 -4.64 1.82
C GLY A 278 5.37 -5.60 2.61
N SER A 279 4.73 -5.12 3.67
CA SER A 279 3.78 -5.90 4.49
C SER A 279 2.36 -5.94 3.91
N TYR A 280 2.04 -5.13 2.91
CA TYR A 280 0.70 -5.04 2.34
C TYR A 280 0.49 -6.10 1.27
N LEU A 281 -0.53 -6.95 1.46
CA LEU A 281 -1.00 -7.86 0.44
C LEU A 281 -1.85 -7.08 -0.57
N LEU A 282 -1.49 -7.12 -1.86
CA LEU A 282 -2.22 -6.44 -2.93
C LEU A 282 -3.19 -7.39 -3.62
N ARG A 283 -2.72 -8.61 -3.93
CA ARG A 283 -3.46 -9.67 -4.62
C ARG A 283 -2.99 -11.04 -4.19
N SER A 284 -3.88 -12.03 -4.28
CA SER A 284 -3.57 -13.43 -3.99
C SER A 284 -4.24 -14.35 -5.01
N TYR A 285 -3.45 -15.10 -5.76
CA TYR A 285 -3.92 -15.98 -6.82
C TYR A 285 -3.62 -17.45 -6.50
N PRO A 286 -4.55 -18.38 -6.79
CA PRO A 286 -4.21 -19.80 -6.84
C PRO A 286 -3.35 -20.09 -8.08
N VAL A 287 -2.37 -20.98 -7.94
CA VAL A 287 -1.45 -21.33 -9.04
C VAL A 287 -1.35 -22.84 -9.26
N ALA A 288 -1.03 -23.26 -10.48
CA ALA A 288 -0.47 -24.60 -10.73
C ALA A 288 1.05 -24.52 -10.78
N LEU A 289 1.71 -25.57 -10.31
CA LEU A 289 3.17 -25.64 -10.19
C LEU A 289 3.73 -26.89 -10.85
N GLY A 290 5.05 -27.02 -10.85
CA GLY A 290 5.78 -28.13 -11.41
C GLY A 290 5.61 -29.41 -10.59
N THR A 291 5.45 -30.54 -11.28
CA THR A 291 5.50 -31.85 -10.63
C THR A 291 6.87 -32.12 -10.02
N ARG A 292 6.94 -32.95 -8.96
CA ARG A 292 8.21 -33.47 -8.40
C ARG A 292 9.26 -32.38 -8.12
N ASN A 293 8.84 -31.25 -7.52
CA ASN A 293 9.71 -30.10 -7.20
C ASN A 293 10.41 -29.46 -8.42
N GLN A 294 9.84 -29.57 -9.62
CA GLN A 294 10.41 -28.94 -10.82
C GLN A 294 10.25 -27.42 -10.87
N THR A 295 9.36 -26.83 -10.06
CA THR A 295 9.34 -25.37 -9.90
C THR A 295 10.58 -24.94 -9.12
N PRO A 296 11.40 -24.02 -9.65
CA PRO A 296 12.65 -23.65 -9.03
C PRO A 296 12.40 -22.81 -7.78
N VAL A 297 13.24 -22.98 -6.76
CA VAL A 297 13.21 -22.22 -5.51
C VAL A 297 14.31 -21.16 -5.57
N GLY A 298 14.02 -19.97 -5.06
CA GLY A 298 14.97 -18.87 -4.98
C GLY A 298 14.37 -17.53 -5.41
N ASP A 299 15.27 -16.57 -5.62
CA ASP A 299 14.92 -15.21 -6.00
C ASP A 299 15.16 -14.99 -7.49
N PHE A 300 14.15 -14.43 -8.14
CA PHE A 300 14.12 -14.14 -9.57
C PHE A 300 13.63 -12.71 -9.80
N SER A 301 13.61 -12.30 -11.06
CA SER A 301 12.94 -11.09 -11.50
C SER A 301 12.23 -11.32 -12.82
N ILE A 302 11.20 -10.53 -13.10
CA ILE A 302 10.51 -10.52 -14.39
C ILE A 302 11.47 -9.95 -15.44
N ALA A 303 11.90 -10.79 -16.38
CA ALA A 303 12.86 -10.42 -17.42
C ALA A 303 12.18 -10.12 -18.77
N LEU A 304 10.95 -10.58 -18.98
CA LEU A 304 10.21 -10.37 -20.21
C LEU A 304 8.70 -10.43 -19.95
N LYS A 305 7.94 -9.56 -20.62
CA LYS A 305 6.47 -9.55 -20.59
C LYS A 305 5.90 -9.71 -21.99
N VAL A 306 5.14 -10.77 -22.25
CA VAL A 306 4.57 -11.08 -23.57
C VAL A 306 3.04 -11.10 -23.55
N ASN A 307 2.43 -10.37 -24.49
CA ASN A 307 1.00 -10.45 -24.76
C ASN A 307 0.73 -11.58 -25.79
N LYS A 308 -0.24 -12.46 -25.52
CA LYS A 308 -0.59 -13.61 -26.39
C LYS A 308 0.64 -14.42 -26.85
N PRO A 309 1.43 -14.98 -25.92
CA PRO A 309 2.63 -15.76 -26.25
C PRO A 309 2.30 -16.96 -27.16
N ARG A 310 3.11 -17.17 -28.20
CA ARG A 310 2.95 -18.31 -29.11
C ARG A 310 3.61 -19.56 -28.56
N SER A 311 2.90 -20.68 -28.64
CA SER A 311 3.40 -22.04 -28.38
C SER A 311 2.68 -23.02 -29.30
N ALA A 312 3.25 -24.21 -29.48
CA ALA A 312 2.65 -25.27 -30.30
C ALA A 312 1.23 -25.64 -29.84
N THR A 313 0.99 -25.64 -28.53
CA THR A 313 -0.27 -26.11 -27.91
C THR A 313 -1.10 -24.99 -27.26
N LYS A 314 -0.68 -23.72 -27.36
CA LYS A 314 -1.27 -22.58 -26.65
C LYS A 314 -1.26 -22.71 -25.11
N VAL A 315 -0.34 -23.51 -24.55
CA VAL A 315 -0.26 -23.80 -23.10
C VAL A 315 -0.05 -22.55 -22.23
N TYR A 316 0.53 -21.49 -22.78
CA TYR A 316 0.81 -20.25 -22.05
C TYR A 316 -0.38 -19.31 -21.88
N GLY A 317 -1.55 -19.65 -22.44
CA GLY A 317 -2.76 -18.84 -22.30
C GLY A 317 -2.62 -17.44 -22.89
N THR A 318 -3.16 -16.43 -22.20
CA THR A 318 -3.33 -15.08 -22.74
C THR A 318 -2.15 -14.15 -22.49
N ARG A 319 -1.35 -14.37 -21.44
CA ARG A 319 -0.16 -13.56 -21.08
C ARG A 319 0.93 -14.45 -20.49
N ALA A 320 2.17 -14.00 -20.61
CA ALA A 320 3.31 -14.61 -19.93
C ALA A 320 4.30 -13.55 -19.43
N LEU A 321 4.88 -13.81 -18.26
CA LEU A 321 5.97 -13.07 -17.65
C LEU A 321 7.13 -14.04 -17.43
N ALA A 322 8.17 -13.96 -18.26
CA ALA A 322 9.33 -14.83 -18.15
C ALA A 322 10.25 -14.35 -17.02
N LEU A 323 10.82 -15.29 -16.28
CA LEU A 323 11.81 -15.01 -15.24
C LEU A 323 13.19 -14.81 -15.86
N ILE A 324 14.12 -14.20 -15.12
CA ILE A 324 15.52 -14.05 -15.55
C ILE A 324 16.23 -15.40 -15.79
N ASN A 325 15.66 -16.50 -15.28
CA ASN A 325 15.93 -17.84 -15.79
C ASN A 325 15.00 -18.13 -16.99
N PRO A 326 15.53 -18.18 -18.23
CA PRO A 326 14.71 -18.16 -19.44
C PRO A 326 13.87 -19.43 -19.64
N ASP A 327 14.08 -20.48 -18.86
CA ASP A 327 13.30 -21.74 -18.91
C ASP A 327 11.94 -21.63 -18.21
N TYR A 328 11.76 -20.63 -17.34
CA TYR A 328 10.60 -20.51 -16.45
C TYR A 328 9.83 -19.21 -16.67
N ALA A 329 8.51 -19.33 -16.62
CA ALA A 329 7.60 -18.20 -16.72
C ALA A 329 6.41 -18.36 -15.78
N ILE A 330 5.83 -17.22 -15.41
CA ILE A 330 4.48 -17.12 -14.89
C ILE A 330 3.57 -16.88 -16.09
N HIS A 331 2.58 -17.74 -16.34
CA HIS A 331 1.75 -17.63 -17.53
C HIS A 331 0.31 -18.06 -17.28
N GLY A 332 -0.59 -17.74 -18.22
CA GLY A 332 -1.96 -18.23 -18.22
C GLY A 332 -2.04 -19.72 -18.51
N THR A 333 -3.21 -20.25 -18.83
CA THR A 333 -3.30 -21.66 -19.21
C THR A 333 -4.44 -21.91 -20.18
N ASN A 334 -4.27 -22.93 -21.03
CA ASN A 334 -5.35 -23.51 -21.83
C ASN A 334 -6.11 -24.62 -21.07
N ASP A 335 -5.64 -25.02 -19.89
CA ASP A 335 -6.30 -26.00 -19.01
C ASP A 335 -6.53 -25.40 -17.62
N PRO A 336 -7.64 -24.68 -17.41
CA PRO A 336 -7.98 -24.08 -16.11
C PRO A 336 -8.13 -25.09 -14.97
N SER A 337 -8.41 -26.37 -15.28
CA SER A 337 -8.56 -27.42 -14.28
C SER A 337 -7.24 -27.81 -13.61
N SER A 338 -6.11 -27.35 -14.17
CA SER A 338 -4.77 -27.53 -13.61
C SER A 338 -4.47 -26.68 -12.39
N ILE A 339 -5.16 -25.56 -12.20
CA ILE A 339 -4.87 -24.61 -11.12
C ILE A 339 -5.09 -25.25 -9.75
N GLY A 340 -4.16 -25.04 -8.82
CA GLY A 340 -4.12 -25.69 -7.52
C GLY A 340 -3.48 -27.08 -7.52
N LYS A 341 -2.87 -27.51 -8.62
CA LYS A 341 -2.22 -28.83 -8.76
C LYS A 341 -0.76 -28.70 -9.19
N ALA A 342 0.02 -29.74 -8.89
CA ALA A 342 1.36 -29.89 -9.44
C ALA A 342 1.27 -30.67 -10.77
N VAL A 343 1.33 -29.97 -11.91
CA VAL A 343 1.15 -30.58 -13.25
C VAL A 343 2.07 -30.02 -14.34
N SER A 344 2.72 -28.88 -14.12
CA SER A 344 3.63 -28.31 -15.12
C SER A 344 5.00 -29.00 -15.09
N LYS A 345 5.87 -28.61 -16.03
CA LYS A 345 7.30 -28.99 -16.03
C LYS A 345 8.19 -28.00 -15.27
N GLY A 346 7.57 -27.13 -14.47
CA GLY A 346 8.26 -26.18 -13.59
C GLY A 346 7.76 -24.73 -13.68
N CYS A 347 7.08 -24.35 -14.77
CA CYS A 347 6.44 -23.04 -14.87
C CYS A 347 5.26 -22.87 -13.88
N ILE A 348 4.88 -21.61 -13.65
CA ILE A 348 3.79 -21.23 -12.76
C ILE A 348 2.58 -20.87 -13.61
N ARG A 349 1.50 -21.65 -13.51
CA ARG A 349 0.25 -21.42 -14.26
C ARG A 349 -0.75 -20.65 -13.42
N LEU A 350 -1.43 -19.72 -14.05
CA LEU A 350 -2.55 -18.94 -13.51
C LEU A 350 -3.78 -19.11 -14.38
N PHE A 351 -4.96 -18.82 -13.82
CA PHE A 351 -6.13 -18.56 -14.67
C PHE A 351 -5.85 -17.38 -15.61
N ASN A 352 -6.43 -17.40 -16.82
CA ASN A 352 -6.16 -16.33 -17.80
C ASN A 352 -6.56 -14.93 -17.29
N ARG A 353 -7.65 -14.83 -16.52
CA ARG A 353 -8.05 -13.56 -15.88
C ARG A 353 -7.02 -13.07 -14.86
N ASP A 354 -6.40 -13.98 -14.11
CA ASP A 354 -5.47 -13.64 -13.03
C ASP A 354 -4.10 -13.25 -13.60
N VAL A 355 -3.64 -13.94 -14.66
CA VAL A 355 -2.39 -13.54 -15.35
C VAL A 355 -2.56 -12.22 -16.10
N GLU A 356 -3.77 -11.88 -16.57
CA GLU A 356 -4.04 -10.59 -17.19
C GLU A 356 -3.95 -9.45 -16.18
N GLU A 357 -4.55 -9.61 -15.00
CA GLU A 357 -4.38 -8.64 -13.90
C GLU A 357 -2.92 -8.55 -13.44
N LEU A 358 -2.24 -9.68 -13.25
CA LEU A 358 -0.82 -9.69 -12.89
C LEU A 358 0.03 -8.97 -13.94
N TYR A 359 -0.22 -9.20 -15.23
CA TYR A 359 0.49 -8.57 -16.34
C TYR A 359 0.34 -7.04 -16.35
N SER A 360 -0.85 -6.56 -16.00
CA SER A 360 -1.14 -5.13 -15.87
C SER A 360 -0.49 -4.52 -14.62
N LEU A 361 -0.53 -5.24 -13.50
CA LEU A 361 -0.06 -4.74 -12.21
C LEU A 361 1.46 -4.73 -12.06
N VAL A 362 2.14 -5.80 -12.51
CA VAL A 362 3.56 -6.06 -12.22
C VAL A 362 4.46 -5.53 -13.33
N PRO A 363 5.37 -4.58 -13.05
CA PRO A 363 6.31 -4.09 -14.03
C PRO A 363 7.43 -5.07 -14.41
N LEU A 364 8.10 -4.80 -15.54
CA LEU A 364 9.37 -5.45 -15.88
C LEU A 364 10.42 -5.17 -14.77
N GLY A 365 11.19 -6.19 -14.40
CA GLY A 365 12.21 -6.11 -13.35
C GLY A 365 11.71 -6.45 -11.94
N THR A 366 10.38 -6.53 -11.72
CA THR A 366 9.81 -6.89 -10.42
C THR A 366 10.40 -8.20 -9.89
N LYS A 367 10.78 -8.19 -8.61
CA LYS A 367 11.31 -9.37 -7.92
C LYS A 367 10.23 -10.43 -7.73
N VAL A 368 10.65 -11.68 -7.86
CA VAL A 368 9.83 -12.86 -7.66
C VAL A 368 10.56 -13.81 -6.71
N HIS A 369 10.01 -14.06 -5.54
CA HIS A 369 10.50 -15.07 -4.61
C HIS A 369 9.68 -16.35 -4.75
N ILE A 370 10.33 -17.50 -4.89
CA ILE A 370 9.67 -18.81 -4.91
C ILE A 370 10.21 -19.64 -3.75
N GLY A 371 9.32 -20.00 -2.82
CA GLY A 371 9.69 -20.63 -1.55
C GLY A 371 8.95 -21.94 -1.25
N LYS A 372 9.58 -22.77 -0.41
CA LYS A 372 8.97 -23.97 0.19
C LYS A 372 8.29 -23.69 1.54
N THR A 373 8.28 -22.43 1.96
CA THR A 373 7.59 -22.00 3.17
C THR A 373 6.18 -21.56 2.82
N LYS A 374 5.28 -21.67 3.79
CA LYS A 374 4.00 -20.97 3.71
C LYS A 374 4.29 -19.48 3.61
N LEU A 375 3.53 -18.76 2.78
CA LEU A 375 3.64 -17.32 2.76
C LEU A 375 3.31 -16.84 4.17
N LYS A 376 4.14 -15.94 4.70
CA LYS A 376 3.77 -15.12 5.86
C LYS A 376 2.66 -14.17 5.40
N THR A 377 1.52 -14.73 5.08
CA THR A 377 0.29 -14.01 5.23
C THR A 377 0.09 -13.95 6.72
N SER A 378 0.22 -12.75 7.27
CA SER A 378 -0.90 -12.28 8.06
C SER A 378 -2.15 -12.78 7.34
N SER A 379 -2.80 -13.84 7.85
CA SER A 379 -4.08 -14.34 7.34
C SER A 379 -5.19 -13.31 7.52
N ALA A 380 -4.82 -12.02 7.56
CA ALA A 380 -5.19 -11.11 8.60
C ALA A 380 -5.72 -9.76 8.07
N MET A 381 -5.58 -9.52 6.78
CA MET A 381 -6.37 -8.55 6.06
C MET A 381 -7.27 -9.38 5.14
N GLY A 382 -8.59 -9.16 5.20
CA GLY A 382 -9.55 -9.85 4.30
C GLY A 382 -9.03 -9.80 2.86
N LEU A 383 -9.29 -10.85 2.07
CA LEU A 383 -8.69 -11.05 0.74
C LEU A 383 -8.68 -9.72 -0.06
N PRO A 384 -7.51 -9.08 -0.23
CA PRO A 384 -7.42 -7.89 -1.05
C PRO A 384 -7.71 -8.31 -2.50
N GLY A 385 -8.67 -7.64 -3.14
CA GLY A 385 -9.07 -7.95 -4.52
C GLY A 385 -10.42 -8.67 -4.71
N SER A 386 -11.37 -8.61 -3.77
CA SER A 386 -12.78 -8.85 -4.12
C SER A 386 -13.40 -7.71 -4.95
N GLY A 387 -12.69 -6.58 -5.07
CA GLY A 387 -13.04 -5.47 -5.94
C GLY A 387 -12.81 -5.76 -7.42
N LYS A 388 -13.01 -4.75 -8.28
CA LYS A 388 -12.81 -4.87 -9.73
C LYS A 388 -11.35 -5.23 -10.06
N PRO A 389 -11.09 -6.12 -11.04
CA PRO A 389 -9.73 -6.47 -11.42
C PRO A 389 -8.99 -5.26 -11.97
N TYR A 390 -7.70 -5.15 -11.64
CA TYR A 390 -6.81 -4.11 -12.16
C TYR A 390 -6.31 -4.51 -13.55
N LEU A 391 -6.97 -4.01 -14.60
CA LEU A 391 -6.67 -4.37 -15.97
C LEU A 391 -6.23 -3.16 -16.78
N LEU A 392 -5.09 -3.31 -17.44
CA LEU A 392 -4.58 -2.44 -18.48
C LEU A 392 -4.60 -3.21 -19.81
N PRO A 393 -5.09 -2.61 -20.91
CA PRO A 393 -5.05 -3.19 -22.24
C PRO A 393 -3.67 -3.78 -22.59
N GLY A 394 -3.68 -5.00 -23.14
CA GLY A 394 -2.49 -5.60 -23.73
C GLY A 394 -2.33 -5.14 -25.17
N ARG A 395 -1.16 -4.61 -25.54
CA ARG A 395 -0.95 -3.96 -26.84
C ARG A 395 -0.51 -4.95 -27.91
N SER A 396 -0.74 -4.61 -29.18
CA SER A 396 -0.41 -5.50 -30.31
C SER A 396 1.09 -5.67 -30.52
N ASP A 397 1.89 -4.66 -30.20
CA ASP A 397 3.35 -4.63 -30.26
C ASP A 397 4.03 -5.31 -29.05
N GLU A 398 3.25 -5.72 -28.06
CA GLU A 398 3.68 -6.64 -27.00
C GLU A 398 3.48 -8.11 -27.39
N LYS A 399 2.83 -8.35 -28.54
CA LYS A 399 2.77 -9.70 -29.11
C LYS A 399 4.12 -10.07 -29.67
N SER A 400 4.54 -11.29 -29.37
CA SER A 400 5.77 -11.82 -29.93
C SER A 400 5.49 -12.69 -31.14
N LYS A 401 6.29 -12.50 -32.19
CA LYS A 401 6.34 -13.42 -33.34
C LYS A 401 7.06 -14.72 -33.00
N LYS A 402 7.86 -14.75 -31.92
CA LYS A 402 8.66 -15.89 -31.48
C LYS A 402 7.77 -16.99 -30.89
N PHE A 403 8.14 -18.24 -31.15
CA PHE A 403 7.61 -19.40 -30.42
C PHE A 403 8.43 -19.60 -29.14
N TYR A 404 7.73 -19.79 -28.02
CA TYR A 404 8.36 -20.00 -26.72
C TYR A 404 8.31 -21.47 -26.31
N HIS A 405 9.39 -21.93 -25.67
CA HIS A 405 9.58 -23.30 -25.20
C HIS A 405 9.90 -23.35 -23.70
N TRP A 406 9.22 -22.49 -22.91
CA TRP A 406 9.24 -22.59 -21.46
C TRP A 406 8.74 -23.95 -20.98
N ARG A 407 9.07 -24.29 -19.73
CA ARG A 407 8.67 -25.55 -19.09
C ARG A 407 7.19 -25.55 -18.63
N GLY A 408 6.32 -25.14 -19.55
CA GLY A 408 4.90 -24.84 -19.40
C GLY A 408 4.01 -26.00 -19.02
#